data_AF-E0MK78-F1
#
_entry.id   AF-E0MK78-F1
#
_cell.length_a   1.000
_cell.length_b   1.000
_cell.length_c   1.000
_cell.angle_alpha   90.00
_cell.angle_beta   90.00
_cell.angle_gamma   90.00
#
_symmetry.space_group_name_H-M   'P 1'
#
loop_
_entity.id
_entity.type
_entity.pdbx_description
1 polymer ?
#
loop_
_entity_poly.entity_id
_entity_poly.type
_entity_poly.pdbx_seq_one_letter_code
_entity_poly.pdbx_strand_id
1 'polypeptide(L)'
;MIRFPKLFRAASAFAIGFSVSAAAFMISAPSAHAASCWNHNGSIMRLEANGNARTFVYQRPRAVLRRAGVRRGTVLFNGRKRGNSYVGTARRYSKFCPGTPLTYNVSGPISNGQTKVTVRGDRQVHRRCSPTGEVAYDTLVFTYSHQC
;
A
#
# COMPACT_ATOMS: atom_id res chain seq x y z
N MET A 1 -97.77 4.75 -5.02
CA MET A 1 -97.19 5.52 -3.90
C MET A 1 -96.32 4.59 -3.06
N ILE A 2 -95.06 4.99 -2.83
CA ILE A 2 -94.22 4.69 -1.65
C ILE A 2 -93.72 3.23 -1.46
N ARG A 3 -92.40 2.98 -1.60
CA ARG A 3 -91.37 2.79 -0.53
C ARG A 3 -90.10 2.06 -1.06
N PHE A 4 -88.92 2.67 -0.86
CA PHE A 4 -87.55 2.11 -0.96
C PHE A 4 -87.27 1.04 0.14
N PRO A 5 -86.08 0.38 0.33
CA PRO A 5 -84.75 0.45 -0.37
C PRO A 5 -84.00 -0.93 -0.51
N LYS A 6 -82.78 -0.93 -1.10
CA LYS A 6 -81.48 -1.37 -0.50
C LYS A 6 -80.54 -2.18 -1.42
N LEU A 7 -79.27 -1.76 -1.38
CA LEU A 7 -78.01 -2.51 -1.62
C LEU A 7 -77.75 -2.88 -3.10
N PHE A 8 -76.59 -2.61 -3.71
CA PHE A 8 -75.28 -3.14 -3.32
C PHE A 8 -74.10 -2.26 -3.78
N ARG A 9 -73.17 -2.09 -2.84
CA ARG A 9 -71.70 -1.99 -2.90
C ARG A 9 -70.99 -1.61 -4.21
N ALA A 10 -70.18 -0.56 -4.06
CA ALA A 10 -69.01 -0.24 -4.88
C ALA A 10 -67.95 -1.37 -4.87
N ALA A 11 -67.19 -1.45 -5.96
CA ALA A 11 -65.84 -2.00 -5.94
C ALA A 11 -64.96 -1.16 -6.89
N SER A 12 -64.31 -0.13 -6.35
CA SER A 12 -63.13 0.47 -6.98
C SER A 12 -62.00 -0.54 -6.92
N ALA A 13 -61.51 -0.97 -8.07
CA ALA A 13 -60.26 -1.72 -8.17
C ALA A 13 -59.10 -0.76 -7.93
N PHE A 14 -58.53 -0.78 -6.72
CA PHE A 14 -57.22 -0.18 -6.46
C PHE A 14 -56.15 -1.15 -6.96
N ALA A 15 -55.58 -0.87 -8.12
CA ALA A 15 -54.37 -1.54 -8.58
C ALA A 15 -53.20 -1.11 -7.69
N ILE A 16 -52.75 -2.01 -6.82
CA ILE A 16 -51.55 -1.81 -6.01
C ILE A 16 -50.34 -2.01 -6.92
N GLY A 17 -49.73 -0.90 -7.36
CA GLY A 17 -48.42 -0.92 -8.01
C GLY A 17 -47.35 -1.29 -7.00
N PHE A 18 -46.79 -2.50 -7.11
CA PHE A 18 -45.59 -2.89 -6.36
C PHE A 18 -44.37 -2.25 -7.03
N SER A 19 -43.91 -1.12 -6.50
CA SER A 19 -42.59 -0.57 -6.84
C SER A 19 -41.53 -1.36 -6.09
N VAL A 20 -40.87 -2.29 -6.78
CA VAL A 20 -39.74 -3.04 -6.22
C VAL A 20 -38.53 -2.11 -6.22
N SER A 21 -38.22 -1.51 -5.07
CA SER A 21 -36.96 -0.79 -4.88
C SER A 21 -35.79 -1.78 -4.89
N ALA A 22 -34.99 -1.75 -5.96
CA ALA A 22 -33.76 -2.53 -6.05
C ALA A 22 -32.73 -2.02 -5.03
N ALA A 23 -32.55 -2.75 -3.93
CA ALA A 23 -31.47 -2.50 -2.98
C ALA A 23 -30.13 -2.97 -3.60
N ALA A 24 -29.27 -2.03 -3.99
CA ALA A 24 -27.93 -2.32 -4.49
C ALA A 24 -27.02 -2.73 -3.32
N PHE A 25 -26.73 -4.04 -3.19
CA PHE A 25 -25.68 -4.54 -2.31
C PHE A 25 -24.31 -4.17 -2.89
N MET A 26 -23.64 -3.18 -2.29
CA MET A 26 -22.24 -2.85 -2.57
C MET A 26 -21.34 -3.95 -2.00
N ILE A 27 -21.01 -4.97 -2.81
CA ILE A 27 -20.02 -5.99 -2.46
C ILE A 27 -18.63 -5.34 -2.48
N SER A 28 -18.11 -4.98 -1.31
CA SER A 28 -16.71 -4.57 -1.17
C SER A 28 -15.80 -5.78 -1.38
N ALA A 29 -15.02 -5.78 -2.46
CA ALA A 29 -14.06 -6.84 -2.73
C ALA A 29 -12.95 -6.85 -1.66
N PRO A 30 -12.55 -8.03 -1.14
CA PRO A 30 -11.48 -8.13 -0.15
C PRO A 30 -10.15 -7.68 -0.76
N SER A 31 -9.37 -6.90 -0.01
CA SER A 31 -8.02 -6.54 -0.41
C SER A 31 -7.08 -7.73 -0.29
N ALA A 32 -6.47 -8.15 -1.40
CA ALA A 32 -5.47 -9.21 -1.38
C ALA A 32 -4.24 -8.76 -0.55
N HIS A 33 -4.02 -9.43 0.58
CA HIS A 33 -2.84 -9.27 1.41
C HIS A 33 -1.84 -10.38 1.08
N ALA A 34 -0.65 -10.00 0.61
CA ALA A 34 0.42 -10.94 0.32
C ALA A 34 1.71 -10.48 1.00
N ALA A 35 2.43 -11.42 1.62
CA ALA A 35 3.76 -11.20 2.17
C ALA A 35 4.78 -12.06 1.40
N SER A 36 5.93 -11.46 1.06
CA SER A 36 7.04 -12.18 0.43
C SER A 36 8.38 -11.67 0.98
N CYS A 37 9.42 -12.49 0.91
CA CYS A 37 10.75 -12.14 1.39
C CYS A 37 11.69 -11.72 0.25
N TRP A 38 12.58 -10.78 0.56
CA TRP A 38 13.43 -10.13 -0.43
C TRP A 38 14.80 -9.82 0.17
N ASN A 39 15.88 -10.03 -0.60
CA ASN A 39 17.19 -9.54 -0.25
C ASN A 39 17.33 -8.06 -0.63
N HIS A 40 17.91 -7.27 0.28
CA HIS A 40 18.41 -5.94 0.00
C HIS A 40 19.76 -5.73 0.72
N ASN A 41 20.85 -5.64 -0.05
CA ASN A 41 22.20 -5.35 0.46
C ASN A 41 22.61 -6.26 1.64
N GLY A 42 22.22 -7.54 1.58
CA GLY A 42 22.51 -8.54 2.62
C GLY A 42 21.55 -8.53 3.82
N SER A 43 20.51 -7.68 3.83
CA SER A 43 19.38 -7.80 4.76
C SER A 43 18.25 -8.58 4.12
N ILE A 44 17.48 -9.32 4.93
CA ILE A 44 16.19 -9.86 4.50
C ILE A 44 15.11 -8.82 4.81
N MET A 45 14.31 -8.53 3.81
CA MET A 45 13.17 -7.63 3.82
C MET A 45 11.89 -8.46 3.68
N ARG A 46 10.80 -7.97 4.23
CA ARG A 46 9.45 -8.46 3.95
C ARG A 46 8.73 -7.39 3.15
N LEU A 47 8.17 -7.79 2.02
CA LEU A 47 7.24 -6.97 1.26
C LEU A 47 5.84 -7.21 1.81
N GLU A 48 5.22 -6.16 2.33
CA GLU A 48 3.81 -6.11 2.66
C GLU A 48 3.06 -5.51 1.46
N ALA A 49 2.24 -6.34 0.80
CA ALA A 49 1.37 -5.90 -0.27
C ALA A 49 -0.08 -5.87 0.22
N ASN A 50 -0.74 -4.72 0.03
CA ASN A 50 -2.18 -4.56 0.22
C ASN A 50 -2.74 -3.80 -0.99
N GLY A 51 -3.45 -4.50 -1.87
CA GLY A 51 -3.91 -3.94 -3.15
C GLY A 51 -2.72 -3.39 -3.96
N ASN A 52 -2.68 -2.08 -4.20
CA ASN A 52 -1.55 -1.41 -4.85
C ASN A 52 -0.47 -0.91 -3.88
N ALA A 53 -0.72 -0.86 -2.57
CA ALA A 53 0.27 -0.43 -1.58
C ALA A 53 1.41 -1.45 -1.47
N ARG A 54 2.65 -0.95 -1.35
CA ARG A 54 3.87 -1.75 -1.26
C ARG A 54 4.77 -1.18 -0.18
N THR A 55 5.04 -1.96 0.86
CA THR A 55 5.94 -1.57 1.95
C THR A 55 7.03 -2.62 2.13
N PHE A 56 8.30 -2.21 2.01
CA PHE A 56 9.43 -3.06 2.39
C PHE A 56 9.85 -2.74 3.82
N VAL A 57 9.73 -3.74 4.69
CA VAL A 57 10.17 -3.67 6.09
C VAL A 57 11.33 -4.61 6.33
N TYR A 58 12.25 -4.24 7.21
CA TYR A 58 13.34 -5.12 7.62
C TYR A 58 12.78 -6.34 8.35
N GLN A 59 13.02 -7.55 7.83
CA GLN A 59 12.71 -8.81 8.51
C GLN A 59 13.93 -9.28 9.31
N ARG A 60 15.11 -9.29 8.67
CA ARG A 60 16.40 -9.58 9.29
C ARG A 60 17.44 -8.53 8.84
N PRO A 61 17.58 -7.41 9.57
CA PRO A 61 18.55 -6.37 9.21
C PRO A 61 19.97 -6.87 9.42
N ARG A 62 20.87 -6.55 8.48
CA ARG A 62 22.31 -6.81 8.63
C ARG A 62 22.89 -6.07 9.85
N ALA A 63 23.90 -6.65 10.50
CA ALA A 63 24.42 -6.19 11.79
C ALA A 63 24.81 -4.71 11.82
N VAL A 64 25.45 -4.19 10.75
CA VAL A 64 25.90 -2.79 10.69
C VAL A 64 24.76 -1.77 10.84
N LEU A 65 23.52 -2.13 10.46
CA LEU A 65 22.37 -1.24 10.54
C LEU A 65 21.79 -1.11 11.95
N ARG A 66 22.10 -2.05 12.85
CA ARG A 66 21.61 -2.00 14.24
C ARG A 66 22.11 -0.76 14.97
N ARG A 67 23.35 -0.31 14.69
CA ARG A 67 23.93 0.93 15.22
C ARG A 67 23.23 2.20 14.71
N ALA A 68 22.45 2.09 13.64
CA ALA A 68 21.61 3.17 13.12
C ALA A 68 20.15 3.07 13.60
N GLY A 69 19.87 2.22 14.60
CA GLY A 69 18.53 2.02 15.16
C GLY A 69 17.62 1.10 14.34
N VAL A 70 18.11 0.47 13.27
CA VAL A 70 17.32 -0.41 12.43
C VAL A 70 17.08 -1.76 13.12
N ARG A 71 15.81 -2.14 13.26
CA ARG A 71 15.35 -3.40 13.86
C ARG A 71 14.37 -4.11 12.92
N ARG A 72 13.92 -5.30 13.32
CA ARG A 72 12.82 -5.98 12.63
C ARG A 72 11.57 -5.09 12.65
N GLY A 73 10.87 -4.98 11.54
CA GLY A 73 9.71 -4.11 11.35
C GLY A 73 10.03 -2.67 10.92
N THR A 74 11.29 -2.25 10.97
CA THR A 74 11.67 -0.91 10.49
C THR A 74 11.39 -0.78 8.99
N VAL A 75 10.71 0.29 8.57
CA VAL A 75 10.34 0.52 7.16
C VAL A 75 11.53 1.06 6.38
N LEU A 76 11.93 0.41 5.28
CA LEU A 76 12.91 0.99 4.35
C LEU A 76 12.23 1.78 3.23
N PHE A 77 11.12 1.27 2.73
CA PHE A 77 10.37 1.85 1.61
C PHE A 77 8.88 1.69 1.85
N ASN A 78 8.09 2.72 1.53
CA ASN A 78 6.64 2.62 1.40
C ASN A 78 6.19 3.35 0.13
N GLY A 79 5.27 2.76 -0.60
CA GLY A 79 4.82 3.32 -1.87
C GLY A 79 3.68 2.52 -2.46
N ARG A 80 3.56 2.58 -3.79
CA ARG A 80 2.52 1.91 -4.55
C ARG A 80 3.04 1.34 -5.85
N LYS A 81 2.44 0.23 -6.29
CA LYS A 81 2.58 -0.29 -7.65
C LYS A 81 1.78 0.58 -8.62
N ARG A 82 2.41 0.97 -9.73
CA ARG A 82 1.81 1.68 -10.86
C ARG A 82 2.26 0.99 -12.14
N GLY A 83 1.36 0.24 -12.76
CA GLY A 83 1.72 -0.64 -13.89
C GLY A 83 2.81 -1.62 -13.48
N ASN A 84 3.96 -1.56 -14.17
CA ASN A 84 5.14 -2.38 -13.92
C ASN A 84 6.25 -1.65 -13.14
N SER A 85 5.90 -0.63 -12.36
CA SER A 85 6.85 0.16 -11.58
C SER A 85 6.36 0.37 -10.14
N TYR A 86 7.28 0.60 -9.22
CA TYR A 86 6.98 1.13 -7.89
C TYR A 86 7.29 2.62 -7.83
N VAL A 87 6.48 3.36 -7.09
CA VAL A 87 6.67 4.79 -6.79
C VAL A 87 6.41 5.00 -5.30
N GLY A 88 7.31 5.66 -4.59
CA GLY A 88 7.14 5.87 -3.15
C GLY A 88 8.28 6.64 -2.49
N THR A 89 8.42 6.44 -1.19
CA THR A 89 9.42 7.08 -0.34
C THR A 89 10.37 6.04 0.23
N ALA A 90 11.67 6.25 0.04
CA ALA A 90 12.73 5.50 0.68
C ALA A 90 13.24 6.22 1.95
N ARG A 91 13.90 5.47 2.83
CA ARG A 91 14.51 5.96 4.07
C ARG A 91 15.98 5.56 4.14
N ARG A 92 16.85 6.50 4.51
CA ARG A 92 18.27 6.23 4.78
C ARG A 92 18.55 6.44 6.26
N TYR A 93 18.95 5.35 6.91
CA TYR A 93 19.27 5.32 8.33
C TYR A 93 20.75 5.63 8.57
N SER A 94 21.04 6.40 9.62
CA SER A 94 22.40 6.78 9.99
C SER A 94 22.60 6.65 11.50
N LYS A 95 23.74 6.11 11.92
CA LYS A 95 24.14 6.09 13.34
C LYS A 95 24.32 7.49 13.92
N PHE A 96 24.54 8.49 13.06
CA PHE A 96 24.68 9.89 13.48
C PHE A 96 23.32 10.58 13.64
N CYS A 97 22.23 9.97 13.14
CA CYS A 97 20.87 10.49 13.17
C CYS A 97 19.90 9.41 13.64
N PRO A 98 20.02 8.94 14.90
CA PRO A 98 19.13 7.93 15.43
C PRO A 98 17.69 8.46 15.48
N GLY A 99 16.72 7.64 15.09
CA GLY A 99 15.30 7.99 15.13
C GLY A 99 14.79 8.85 13.96
N THR A 100 15.67 9.59 13.29
CA THR A 100 15.29 10.53 12.21
C THR A 100 15.92 10.10 10.89
N PRO A 101 15.34 9.10 10.17
CA PRO A 101 15.86 8.70 8.88
C PRO A 101 15.65 9.81 7.85
N LEU A 102 16.62 9.97 6.95
CA LEU A 102 16.45 10.82 5.78
C LEU A 102 15.46 10.16 4.82
N THR A 103 14.38 10.85 4.48
CA THR A 103 13.38 10.39 3.51
C THR A 103 13.58 11.06 2.15
N TYR A 104 13.28 10.34 1.08
CA TYR A 104 13.36 10.86 -0.29
C TYR A 104 12.49 10.03 -1.24
N ASN A 105 12.06 10.67 -2.33
CA ASN A 105 11.20 10.05 -3.32
C ASN A 105 12.02 9.12 -4.22
N VAL A 106 11.46 7.94 -4.51
CA VAL A 106 12.06 6.98 -5.43
C VAL A 106 11.01 6.38 -6.34
N SER A 107 11.43 6.02 -7.55
CA SER A 107 10.61 5.26 -8.50
C SER A 107 11.46 4.34 -9.35
N GLY A 108 10.83 3.32 -9.94
CA GLY A 108 11.51 2.48 -10.92
C GLY A 108 10.84 1.15 -11.17
N PRO A 109 11.40 0.36 -12.10
CA PRO A 109 10.75 -0.80 -12.66
C PRO A 109 10.76 -2.01 -11.73
N ILE A 110 9.79 -2.88 -12.00
CA ILE A 110 9.75 -4.27 -11.59
C ILE A 110 10.22 -5.10 -12.79
N SER A 111 11.12 -6.05 -12.60
CA SER A 111 11.53 -6.96 -13.68
C SER A 111 10.33 -7.78 -14.19
N ASN A 112 10.36 -8.22 -15.44
CA ASN A 112 9.28 -9.02 -16.05
C ASN A 112 8.89 -10.26 -15.22
N GLY A 113 9.86 -10.98 -14.66
CA GLY A 113 9.61 -12.13 -13.78
C GLY A 113 9.12 -11.78 -12.37
N GLN A 114 8.90 -10.50 -12.07
CA GLN A 114 8.50 -9.97 -10.76
C GLN A 114 9.41 -10.37 -9.59
N THR A 115 10.65 -10.78 -9.86
CA THR A 115 11.63 -11.21 -8.86
C THR A 115 12.68 -10.15 -8.54
N LYS A 116 12.66 -8.99 -9.21
CA LYS A 116 13.55 -7.87 -8.93
C LYS A 116 12.81 -6.55 -9.02
N VAL A 117 13.01 -5.70 -8.02
CA VAL A 117 12.53 -4.32 -8.01
C VAL A 117 13.74 -3.41 -7.92
N THR A 118 13.80 -2.40 -8.79
CA THR A 118 14.87 -1.38 -8.75
C THR A 118 14.22 -0.02 -8.71
N VAL A 119 14.35 0.69 -7.59
CA VAL A 119 13.86 2.07 -7.44
C VAL A 119 15.02 3.01 -7.22
N ARG A 120 14.90 4.22 -7.76
CA ARG A 120 15.96 5.22 -7.74
C ARG A 120 15.39 6.60 -7.44
N GLY A 121 16.23 7.47 -6.90
CA GLY A 121 15.87 8.85 -6.68
C GLY A 121 17.00 9.65 -6.06
N ASP A 122 16.84 10.96 -6.14
CA ASP A 122 17.76 11.92 -5.56
C ASP A 122 17.47 12.11 -4.08
N ARG A 123 18.54 12.28 -3.30
CA ARG A 123 18.46 12.69 -1.91
C ARG A 123 19.48 13.76 -1.60
N GLN A 124 19.13 14.62 -0.67
CA GLN A 124 20.08 15.57 -0.11
C GLN A 124 21.13 14.86 0.74
N VAL A 125 22.39 15.21 0.59
CA VAL A 125 23.46 14.73 1.46
C VAL A 125 23.35 15.42 2.80
N HIS A 126 23.46 14.63 3.87
CA HIS A 126 23.41 15.11 5.24
C HIS A 126 24.69 14.76 5.97
N ARG A 127 25.22 15.72 6.73
CA ARG A 127 26.33 15.53 7.66
C ARG A 127 25.80 15.73 9.08
N ARG A 128 25.82 14.67 9.89
CA ARG A 128 25.28 14.70 11.28
C ARG A 128 23.90 15.35 11.34
N CYS A 129 23.01 14.93 10.45
CA CYS A 129 21.59 15.34 10.37
C CYS A 129 21.35 16.75 9.86
N SER A 130 22.39 17.47 9.49
CA SER A 130 22.28 18.75 8.81
C SER A 130 22.46 18.58 7.30
N PRO A 131 21.61 19.22 6.47
CA PRO A 131 21.79 19.24 5.03
C PRO A 131 23.11 19.91 4.64
N THR A 132 23.80 19.40 3.62
CA THR A 132 25.03 20.02 3.07
C THR A 132 24.78 20.89 1.84
N GLY A 133 23.58 20.80 1.25
CA GLY A 133 23.27 21.41 -0.05
C GLY A 133 23.64 20.54 -1.26
N GLU A 134 24.45 19.50 -1.06
CA GLU A 134 24.77 18.53 -2.10
C GLU A 134 23.64 17.52 -2.31
N VAL A 135 23.53 16.99 -3.53
CA VAL A 135 22.58 15.94 -3.91
C VAL A 135 23.35 14.68 -4.29
N ALA A 136 22.81 13.52 -3.90
CA ALA A 136 23.32 12.22 -4.29
C ALA A 136 22.20 11.35 -4.85
N TYR A 137 22.54 10.56 -5.86
CA TYR A 137 21.63 9.62 -6.49
C TYR A 137 21.73 8.25 -5.82
N ASP A 138 20.61 7.74 -5.30
CA ASP A 138 20.56 6.43 -4.66
C ASP A 138 19.81 5.43 -5.56
N THR A 139 20.27 4.17 -5.57
CA THR A 139 19.58 3.03 -6.20
C THR A 139 19.34 1.94 -5.15
N LEU A 140 18.08 1.55 -4.98
CA LEU A 140 17.68 0.44 -4.12
C LEU A 140 17.27 -0.73 -5.00
N VAL A 141 18.00 -1.83 -4.86
CA VAL A 141 17.69 -3.10 -5.50
C VAL A 141 17.12 -4.06 -4.46
N PHE A 142 15.98 -4.65 -4.78
CA PHE A 142 15.36 -5.73 -4.03
C PHE A 142 15.29 -6.95 -4.93
N THR A 143 15.75 -8.10 -4.45
CA THR A 143 15.69 -9.37 -5.18
C THR A 143 14.87 -10.36 -4.36
N TYR A 144 13.94 -11.06 -5.01
CA TYR A 144 13.10 -12.05 -4.37
C TYR A 144 13.95 -13.12 -3.67
N SER A 145 13.48 -13.58 -2.51
CA SER A 145 14.19 -14.54 -1.67
C SER A 145 13.23 -15.56 -1.09
N HIS A 146 13.61 -16.82 -1.13
CA HIS A 146 12.91 -17.91 -0.43
C HIS A 146 13.21 -17.93 1.08
N GLN A 147 14.17 -17.12 1.54
CA GLN A 147 14.53 -17.04 2.96
C GLN A 147 13.63 -16.03 3.67
N CYS A 148 12.70 -16.54 4.47
CA CYS A 148 12.07 -15.87 5.59
C CYS A 148 12.57 -16.54 6.89
#